data_AF-H5YN40-F1
#
_entry.id   AF-H5YN40-F1
#
_cell.length_a   1.000
_cell.length_b   1.000
_cell.length_c   1.000
_cell.angle_alpha   90.00
_cell.angle_beta   90.00
_cell.angle_gamma   90.00
#
_symmetry.space_group_name_H-M   'P 1'
#
loop_
_entity.id
_entity.type
_entity.pdbx_description
1 polymer ?
#
loop_
_entity_poly.entity_id
_entity_poly.type
_entity_poly.pdbx_seq_one_letter_code
_entity_poly.pdbx_strand_id
1 'polypeptide(L)'
;MSRKLFFLATIALAAVSGLSNAPAFAQGHMGSPQEQKACSRDASRFCRKDLGNDMAVQGCLQANRAKLSRSCSKVFQSHGM
;
A
#
# COMPACT_ATOMS: atom_id res chain seq x y z
N MET A 1 21.43 46.76 -26.15
CA MET A 1 21.88 46.69 -27.56
C MET A 1 20.82 45.97 -28.38
N SER A 2 19.99 46.77 -29.06
CA SER A 2 19.11 46.35 -30.14
C SER A 2 19.93 45.74 -31.28
N ARG A 3 19.44 44.66 -31.90
CA ARG A 3 19.43 44.49 -33.37
C ARG A 3 18.94 43.07 -33.71
N LYS A 4 17.91 43.03 -34.56
CA LYS A 4 17.25 41.87 -35.19
C LYS A 4 16.17 41.25 -34.28
N LEU A 5 14.88 41.59 -34.31
CA LEU A 5 14.05 42.23 -35.32
C LEU A 5 14.28 41.68 -36.73
N PHE A 6 14.04 40.38 -36.89
CA PHE A 6 13.92 39.62 -38.15
C PHE A 6 13.76 38.17 -37.68
N PHE A 7 12.68 37.43 -37.89
CA PHE A 7 11.60 37.47 -38.85
C PHE A 7 10.71 36.29 -38.43
N LEU A 8 9.38 36.47 -38.38
CA LEU A 8 8.38 35.46 -38.78
C LEU A 8 8.28 34.20 -37.88
N ALA A 9 7.16 33.58 -37.61
CA ALA A 9 5.76 33.83 -37.85
C ALA A 9 5.03 32.92 -36.85
N THR A 10 3.81 33.33 -36.53
CA THR A 10 2.70 32.52 -36.02
C THR A 10 2.81 31.01 -36.32
N ILE A 11 2.57 30.16 -35.33
CA ILE A 11 1.55 29.10 -35.35
C ILE A 11 1.33 28.69 -33.89
N ALA A 12 0.12 28.99 -33.39
CA ALA A 12 -0.40 28.36 -32.20
C ALA A 12 -0.59 26.87 -32.49
N LEU A 13 -0.02 25.98 -31.66
CA LEU A 13 -0.44 24.59 -31.61
C LEU A 13 -0.85 24.26 -30.18
N ALA A 14 -2.15 24.02 -30.04
CA ALA A 14 -2.81 23.65 -28.81
C ALA A 14 -2.48 22.20 -28.41
N ALA A 15 -2.61 21.99 -27.09
CA ALA A 15 -2.99 20.75 -26.42
C ALA A 15 -1.94 19.62 -26.33
N VAL A 16 -1.63 19.20 -25.10
CA VAL A 16 -2.25 18.04 -24.44
C VAL A 16 -1.47 17.71 -23.16
N SER A 17 -2.20 17.76 -22.04
CA SER A 17 -2.22 16.81 -20.92
C SER A 17 -0.94 16.10 -20.49
N GLY A 18 -0.56 16.34 -19.23
CA GLY A 18 0.34 15.44 -18.49
C GLY A 18 0.45 15.83 -17.02
N LEU A 19 -0.67 15.87 -16.27
CA LEU A 19 -0.56 15.79 -14.82
C LEU A 19 -0.02 14.40 -14.50
N SER A 20 1.26 14.34 -14.14
CA SER A 20 1.91 13.14 -13.62
C SER A 20 1.31 12.78 -12.26
N ASN A 21 0.10 12.21 -12.26
CA ASN A 21 -0.50 11.62 -11.08
C ASN A 21 0.18 10.27 -10.84
N ALA A 22 1.40 10.29 -10.32
CA ALA A 22 2.04 9.08 -9.83
C ALA A 22 1.11 8.44 -8.80
N PRO A 23 0.64 7.19 -8.98
CA PRO A 23 0.06 6.47 -7.87
C PRO A 23 1.18 6.29 -6.85
N ALA A 24 1.13 7.07 -5.77
CA ALA A 24 1.88 6.76 -4.57
C ALA A 24 1.47 5.34 -4.19
N PHE A 25 2.38 4.38 -4.35
CA PHE A 25 2.17 3.01 -3.89
C PHE A 25 1.80 3.11 -2.43
N ALA A 26 0.53 2.82 -2.16
CA ALA A 26 -0.03 2.84 -0.83
C ALA A 26 0.89 2.04 0.08
N GLN A 27 1.30 2.70 1.16
CA GLN A 27 2.10 2.12 2.22
C GLN A 27 1.56 0.73 2.52
N GLY A 28 2.43 -0.29 2.54
CA GLY A 28 2.03 -1.65 2.89
C GLY A 28 1.21 -1.57 4.17
N HIS A 29 -0.10 -1.79 4.06
CA HIS A 29 -1.02 -1.58 5.15
C HIS A 29 -0.69 -2.64 6.19
N MET A 30 0.08 -2.26 7.21
CA MET A 30 0.16 -3.04 8.42
C MET A 30 -1.27 -3.15 8.93
N GLY A 31 -1.73 -4.38 9.16
CA GLY A 31 -3.14 -4.62 9.48
C GLY A 31 -3.67 -3.64 10.51
N SER A 32 -4.86 -3.12 10.26
CA SER A 32 -5.54 -2.18 11.14
C SER A 32 -5.68 -2.75 12.57
N PRO A 33 -5.83 -1.90 13.59
CA PRO A 33 -6.02 -2.38 14.96
C PRO A 33 -7.20 -3.37 15.09
N GLN A 34 -8.25 -3.20 14.28
CA GLN A 34 -9.38 -4.14 14.20
C GLN A 34 -8.95 -5.51 13.69
N GLU A 35 -8.11 -5.55 12.65
CA GLU A 35 -7.57 -6.77 12.04
C GLU A 35 -6.60 -7.48 12.98
N GLN A 36 -5.69 -6.73 13.61
CA GLN A 36 -4.79 -7.27 14.64
C GLN A 36 -5.59 -7.88 15.79
N LYS A 37 -6.67 -7.22 16.24
CA LYS A 37 -7.55 -7.76 17.28
C LYS A 37 -8.24 -9.05 16.84
N ALA A 38 -8.72 -9.12 15.60
CA ALA A 38 -9.33 -10.33 15.04
C ALA A 38 -8.35 -11.51 14.96
N CYS A 39 -7.05 -11.21 14.79
CA CYS A 39 -5.96 -12.17 14.71
C CYS A 39 -5.21 -12.39 16.04
N SER A 40 -5.47 -11.61 17.09
CA SER A 40 -4.73 -11.62 18.36
C SER A 40 -4.65 -13.01 19.02
N ARG A 41 -5.74 -13.78 18.94
CA ARG A 41 -5.80 -15.14 19.48
C ARG A 41 -4.90 -16.11 18.71
N ASP A 42 -4.83 -15.97 17.39
CA ASP A 42 -3.99 -16.78 16.53
C ASP A 42 -2.53 -16.37 16.65
N ALA A 43 -2.24 -15.07 16.72
CA ALA A 43 -0.91 -14.53 16.98
C ALA A 43 -0.37 -15.06 18.32
N SER A 44 -1.20 -15.06 19.37
CA SER A 44 -0.82 -15.61 20.67
C SER A 44 -0.64 -17.12 20.70
N ARG A 45 -1.13 -17.87 19.70
CA ARG A 45 -0.99 -19.33 19.60
C ARG A 45 0.17 -19.74 18.70
N PHE A 46 0.28 -19.12 17.53
CA PHE A 46 1.22 -19.52 16.48
C PHE A 46 2.45 -18.62 16.43
N CYS A 47 2.32 -17.35 16.84
CA CYS A 47 3.33 -16.30 16.64
C CYS A 47 3.85 -15.72 17.96
N ARG A 48 3.84 -16.51 19.05
CA ARG A 48 4.27 -16.06 20.40
C ARG A 48 5.63 -15.38 20.43
N LYS A 49 6.56 -15.89 19.64
CA LYS A 49 7.94 -15.38 19.52
C LYS A 49 8.01 -14.02 18.81
N ASP A 50 7.00 -13.68 18.03
CA ASP A 50 6.94 -12.47 17.20
C ASP A 50 6.07 -11.38 17.86
N LEU A 51 5.35 -11.71 18.94
CA LEU A 51 4.51 -10.76 19.68
C LEU A 51 5.33 -9.55 20.15
N GLY A 52 4.79 -8.35 19.89
CA GLY A 52 5.48 -7.08 20.15
C GLY A 52 6.15 -6.47 18.92
N ASN A 53 6.22 -7.21 17.81
CA ASN A 53 6.60 -6.68 16.52
C ASN A 53 5.49 -6.98 15.49
N ASP A 54 4.71 -5.96 15.17
CA ASP A 54 3.54 -6.10 14.27
C ASP A 54 3.93 -6.66 12.89
N MET A 55 5.10 -6.28 12.36
CA MET A 55 5.61 -6.82 11.10
C MET A 55 5.94 -8.30 11.17
N ALA A 56 6.58 -8.73 12.27
CA ALA A 56 6.91 -10.12 12.48
C ALA A 56 5.64 -10.97 12.72
N VAL A 57 4.68 -10.45 13.50
CA VAL A 57 3.38 -11.10 13.72
C VAL A 57 2.63 -11.25 12.39
N GLN A 58 2.60 -10.21 11.56
CA GLN A 58 1.92 -10.29 10.26
C GLN A 58 2.55 -11.36 9.37
N GLY A 59 3.88 -11.38 9.24
CA GLY A 59 4.59 -12.41 8.47
C GLY A 59 4.32 -13.82 9.01
N CYS A 60 4.31 -13.99 10.33
CA CYS A 60 3.99 -15.27 10.96
C CYS A 60 2.53 -15.71 10.71
N LEU A 61 1.57 -14.80 10.84
CA LEU A 61 0.16 -15.08 10.55
C LEU A 61 -0.04 -15.43 9.08
N GLN A 62 0.63 -14.71 8.17
CA GLN A 62 0.61 -14.96 6.74
C GLN A 62 1.17 -16.35 6.40
N ALA A 63 2.27 -16.77 7.03
CA ALA A 63 2.81 -18.12 6.89
C ALA A 63 1.88 -19.21 7.46
N ASN A 64 1.00 -18.87 8.40
CA ASN A 64 0.08 -19.79 9.05
C ASN A 64 -1.36 -19.69 8.54
N ARG A 65 -1.65 -19.01 7.42
CA ARG A 65 -3.03 -18.73 6.96
C ARG A 65 -3.96 -19.93 6.96
N ALA A 66 -3.48 -21.11 6.56
CA ALA A 66 -4.27 -22.34 6.53
C ALA A 66 -4.71 -22.84 7.93
N LYS A 67 -4.06 -22.38 9.00
CA LYS A 67 -4.29 -22.79 10.40
C LYS A 67 -4.98 -21.71 11.24
N LEU A 68 -5.21 -20.53 10.66
CA LEU A 68 -5.83 -19.41 11.35
C LEU A 68 -7.29 -19.67 11.64
N SER A 69 -7.83 -18.98 12.64
CA SER A 69 -9.26 -18.95 12.89
C SER A 69 -10.02 -18.31 11.71
N ARG A 70 -11.33 -18.55 11.63
CA ARG A 70 -12.17 -17.95 10.58
C ARG A 70 -12.16 -16.43 10.62
N SER A 71 -12.07 -15.82 11.81
CA SER A 71 -12.05 -14.35 11.94
C SER A 71 -10.78 -13.76 11.33
N CYS A 72 -9.62 -14.34 11.66
CA CYS A 72 -8.35 -13.88 11.11
C CYS A 72 -8.20 -14.24 9.62
N SER A 73 -8.68 -15.41 9.20
CA SER A 73 -8.72 -15.77 7.77
C SER A 73 -9.57 -14.81 6.94
N LYS A 74 -10.69 -14.32 7.50
CA LYS A 74 -11.55 -13.35 6.83
C LYS A 74 -10.86 -11.99 6.64
N VAL A 75 -10.04 -11.56 7.60
CA VAL A 75 -9.19 -10.36 7.45
C VAL A 75 -8.30 -10.49 6.22
N PHE A 76 -7.60 -11.62 6.10
CA PHE A 76 -6.72 -11.91 4.98
C PHE A 76 -7.48 -12.05 3.63
N GLN A 77 -8.74 -12.50 3.66
CA GLN A 77 -9.59 -12.57 2.46
C GLN A 77 -10.15 -11.22 2.03
N SER A 78 -10.53 -10.36 2.99
CA SER A 78 -11.15 -9.05 2.71
C SER A 78 -10.15 -8.00 2.26
N HIS A 79 -8.94 -8.01 2.83
CA HIS A 79 -7.95 -6.94 2.64
C HIS A 79 -6.65 -7.41 1.96
N GLY A 80 -6.56 -8.69 1.57
CA GLY A 80 -5.44 -9.22 0.78
C GLY A 80 -4.09 -9.30 1.51
N MET A 81 -4.08 -9.00 2.82
CA MET A 81 -2.93 -9.29 3.67
C MET A 81 -2.65 -10.77 3.72
#